data_AF-A0A9E2YTR6-F1
#
_entry.id   AF-A0A9E2YTR6-F1
#
_cell.length_a   1.000
_cell.length_b   1.000
_cell.length_c   1.000
_cell.angle_alpha   90.00
_cell.angle_beta   90.00
_cell.angle_gamma   90.00
#
_symmetry.space_group_name_H-M   'P 1'
#
loop_
_entity.id
_entity.type
_entity.pdbx_description
1 polymer ?
#
loop_
_entity_poly.entity_id
_entity_poly.type
_entity_poly.pdbx_seq_one_letter_code
_entity_poly.pdbx_strand_id
1 'polypeptide(L)'
;MIIGSGSASFEILRYLVQRLPIMVTPKWVTTPCQPIAVRNVLNYLTGVLEKPETAARVFDIGGPEVLSYREIMNIMAEELHLPRRIIIPLPVLTPLLSSYWIHLVTPLSKDIARPLAEGLKNPVVAREDSITKIIPQELLTVREAIKAARSKTADGQVETSWSMAGPIEGDPHWAGGTVFKDEREIRVNAPPHAIFQAVSLLGGEHGWYSAKYLWGLRGWMDRLVGGPGLRRGRLHPDRLGYGEALDFWRVVGIERDKSLMLRAEMKLPGVAVLEFCIQPTDQNACCNLKQIAKFQPKGLLGILYWYSVLPFHHFVFRGMLEGIKTQAEKISSGQEHPTPNPLPEPTHH
;
A
#
# COMPACT_ATOMS: atom_id res chain seq x y z
N MET A 1 13.27 22.58 0.31
CA MET A 1 12.51 21.29 0.29
C MET A 1 11.95 21.04 1.68
N ILE A 2 10.70 20.60 1.82
CA ILE A 2 10.13 20.28 3.15
C ILE A 2 10.17 18.75 3.36
N ILE A 3 10.74 18.29 4.47
CA ILE A 3 10.81 16.87 4.85
C ILE A 3 9.70 16.56 5.85
N GLY A 4 8.79 15.65 5.50
CA GLY A 4 7.68 15.23 6.34
C GLY A 4 6.72 14.32 5.59
N SER A 5 5.96 13.51 6.33
CA SER A 5 4.88 12.68 5.76
C SER A 5 3.94 13.57 4.95
N GLY A 6 3.58 13.12 3.74
CA GLY A 6 2.67 13.85 2.84
C GLY A 6 3.31 14.97 2.00
N SER A 7 4.54 15.39 2.31
CA SER A 7 5.29 16.32 1.44
C SER A 7 5.60 15.67 0.10
N ALA A 8 5.06 16.21 -1.00
CA ALA A 8 5.26 15.65 -2.33
C ALA A 8 6.75 15.48 -2.68
N SER A 9 7.59 16.49 -2.41
CA SER A 9 9.02 16.43 -2.68
C SER A 9 9.76 15.34 -1.89
N PHE A 10 9.37 15.14 -0.63
CA PHE A 10 9.92 14.07 0.21
C PHE A 10 9.46 12.69 -0.26
N GLU A 11 8.16 12.54 -0.58
CA GLU A 11 7.60 11.29 -1.07
C GLU A 11 8.25 10.85 -2.40
N ILE A 12 8.52 11.78 -3.33
CA ILE A 12 9.27 11.47 -4.57
C ILE A 12 10.61 10.82 -4.25
N LEU A 13 11.42 11.47 -3.42
CA LEU A 13 12.74 10.93 -3.05
C LEU A 13 12.61 9.58 -2.36
N ARG A 14 11.63 9.43 -1.45
CA ARG A 14 11.36 8.16 -0.76
C ARG A 14 11.04 7.03 -1.74
N TYR A 15 10.14 7.25 -2.68
CA TYR A 15 9.80 6.23 -3.67
C TYR A 15 10.98 5.89 -4.58
N LEU A 16 11.75 6.89 -5.03
CA LEU A 16 12.96 6.66 -5.83
C LEU A 16 13.94 5.77 -5.06
N VAL A 17 14.28 6.15 -3.82
CA VAL A 17 15.21 5.39 -2.96
C VAL A 17 14.70 4.00 -2.63
N GLN A 18 13.40 3.81 -2.41
CA GLN A 18 12.83 2.49 -2.12
C GLN A 18 12.80 1.56 -3.33
N ARG A 19 12.64 2.10 -4.53
CA ARG A 19 12.38 1.29 -5.74
C ARG A 19 13.61 1.10 -6.61
N LEU A 20 14.48 2.10 -6.71
CA LEU A 20 15.62 2.09 -7.64
C LEU A 20 16.94 1.82 -6.91
N PRO A 21 17.49 0.59 -6.96
CA PRO A 21 18.85 0.34 -6.46
C PRO A 21 19.93 1.01 -7.32
N ILE A 22 19.66 1.16 -8.62
CA ILE A 22 20.49 1.86 -9.60
C ILE A 22 19.66 2.99 -10.18
N MET A 23 20.16 4.22 -10.10
CA MET A 23 19.48 5.43 -10.55
C MET A 23 20.31 6.15 -11.60
N VAL A 24 19.78 6.23 -12.81
CA VAL A 24 20.30 7.13 -13.85
C VAL A 24 19.66 8.49 -13.61
N THR A 25 20.45 9.47 -13.19
CA THR A 25 19.97 10.79 -12.77
C THR A 25 20.55 11.88 -13.67
N PRO A 26 19.88 13.03 -13.82
CA PRO A 26 20.52 14.17 -14.45
C PRO A 26 21.60 14.79 -13.54
N LYS A 27 22.47 15.63 -14.10
CA LYS A 27 23.55 16.30 -13.35
C LYS A 27 23.09 17.13 -12.15
N TRP A 28 21.86 17.66 -12.17
CA TRP A 28 21.31 18.46 -11.05
C TRP A 28 21.13 17.68 -9.74
N VAL A 29 21.38 16.37 -9.71
CA VAL A 29 21.39 15.60 -8.46
C VAL A 29 22.44 16.11 -7.46
N THR A 30 23.44 16.86 -7.92
CA THR A 30 24.45 17.53 -7.09
C THR A 30 24.08 18.98 -6.74
N THR A 31 22.92 19.49 -7.17
CA THR A 31 22.45 20.84 -6.85
C THR A 31 22.21 20.94 -5.34
N PRO A 32 22.72 22.00 -4.67
CA PRO A 32 22.55 22.17 -3.23
C PRO A 32 21.11 22.55 -2.88
N CYS A 33 20.62 21.96 -1.80
CA CYS A 33 19.32 22.22 -1.20
C CYS A 33 19.51 22.35 0.31
N GLN A 34 18.73 23.21 0.95
CA GLN A 34 18.64 23.32 2.41
C GLN A 34 17.26 22.83 2.84
N PRO A 35 17.09 21.52 3.13
CA PRO A 35 15.79 20.98 3.51
C PRO A 35 15.42 21.43 4.92
N ILE A 36 14.12 21.55 5.20
CA ILE A 36 13.60 21.85 6.54
C ILE A 36 12.52 20.82 6.92
N ALA A 37 12.49 20.40 8.19
CA ALA A 37 11.45 19.49 8.65
C ALA A 37 10.09 20.20 8.71
N VAL A 38 9.01 19.50 8.34
CA VAL A 38 7.64 20.05 8.39
C VAL A 38 7.27 20.56 9.78
N ARG A 39 7.77 19.91 10.85
CA ARG A 39 7.57 20.35 12.23
C ARG A 39 8.17 21.74 12.48
N ASN A 40 9.39 21.99 11.98
CA ASN A 40 10.03 23.29 12.13
C ASN A 40 9.33 24.38 11.30
N VAL A 41 8.79 24.02 10.13
CA VAL A 41 7.95 24.91 9.32
C VAL A 41 6.69 25.32 10.09
N LEU A 42 5.99 24.36 10.70
CA LEU A 42 4.79 24.64 11.49
C LEU A 42 5.11 25.52 12.72
N ASN A 43 6.24 25.30 13.39
CA ASN A 43 6.69 26.16 14.48
C ASN A 43 6.95 27.60 14.02
N TYR A 44 7.55 27.80 12.84
CA TYR A 44 7.71 29.15 12.28
C TYR A 44 6.35 29.78 11.95
N LEU A 45 5.46 29.04 11.26
CA LEU A 45 4.13 29.55 10.88
C LEU A 45 3.25 29.91 12.08
N THR A 46 3.35 29.16 13.17
CA THR A 46 2.64 29.48 14.41
C THR A 46 3.32 30.62 15.17
N GLY A 47 4.65 30.61 15.28
CA GLY A 47 5.39 31.65 15.97
C GLY A 47 5.26 33.04 15.35
N VAL A 48 5.15 33.16 14.02
CA VAL A 48 4.96 34.48 13.38
C VAL A 48 3.65 35.16 13.78
N LEU A 49 2.64 34.39 14.18
CA LEU A 49 1.35 34.94 14.65
C LEU A 49 1.51 35.68 15.99
N GLU A 50 2.53 35.34 16.78
CA GLU A 50 2.78 35.90 18.10
C GLU A 50 3.81 37.05 18.07
N LYS A 51 4.39 37.36 16.91
CA LYS A 51 5.50 38.31 16.76
C LYS A 51 5.12 39.46 15.83
N PRO A 52 4.66 40.62 16.36
CA PRO A 52 4.29 41.78 15.55
C PRO A 52 5.38 42.26 14.59
N GLU A 53 6.65 42.11 15.00
CA GLU A 53 7.84 42.45 14.19
C GLU A 53 8.03 41.58 12.92
N THR A 54 7.25 40.52 12.75
CA THR A 54 7.22 39.70 11.52
C THR A 54 6.16 40.15 10.51
N ALA A 55 5.27 41.08 10.90
CA ALA A 55 4.19 41.55 10.03
C ALA A 55 4.74 42.21 8.76
N ALA A 56 4.11 41.92 7.62
CA ALA A 56 4.46 42.45 6.29
C ALA A 56 5.92 42.21 5.85
N ARG A 57 6.56 41.16 6.37
CA ARG A 57 7.93 40.76 6.00
C ARG A 57 7.94 39.41 5.30
N VAL A 58 9.01 39.18 4.55
CA VAL A 58 9.30 37.91 3.88
C VAL A 58 10.51 37.29 4.56
N PHE A 59 10.41 36.00 4.85
CA PHE A 59 11.49 35.24 5.47
C PHE A 59 11.77 33.96 4.69
N ASP A 60 13.04 33.64 4.55
CA ASP A 60 13.50 32.33 4.12
C ASP A 60 13.58 31.40 5.32
N ILE A 61 13.20 30.14 5.12
CA ILE A 61 13.32 29.09 6.13
C ILE A 61 14.10 27.91 5.56
N GLY A 62 15.10 27.46 6.30
CA GLY A 62 15.94 26.32 5.97
C GLY A 62 16.27 25.52 7.23
N GLY A 63 16.60 24.24 7.06
CA GLY A 63 17.15 23.43 8.14
C GLY A 63 18.64 23.72 8.36
N PRO A 64 19.28 22.98 9.28
CA PRO A 64 20.65 23.25 9.70
C PRO A 64 21.70 22.80 8.68
N GLU A 65 21.32 22.02 7.66
CA GLU A 65 22.23 21.39 6.71
C GLU A 65 21.92 21.81 5.27
N VAL A 66 22.98 22.14 4.51
CA VAL A 66 22.93 22.31 3.06
C VAL A 66 23.51 21.05 2.42
N LEU A 67 22.67 20.28 1.74
CA LEU A 67 23.01 19.00 1.14
C LEU A 67 22.57 18.95 -0.32
N SER A 68 23.28 18.18 -1.13
CA SER A 68 22.81 17.77 -2.45
C SER A 68 21.69 16.74 -2.37
N TYR A 69 20.87 16.64 -3.42
CA TYR A 69 19.87 15.57 -3.53
C TYR A 69 20.48 14.16 -3.45
N ARG A 70 21.71 13.99 -3.95
CA ARG A 70 22.48 12.74 -3.80
C ARG A 70 22.70 12.38 -2.33
N GLU A 71 23.14 13.32 -1.51
CA GLU A 71 23.40 13.08 -0.09
C GLU A 71 22.10 12.78 0.65
N ILE A 72 21.02 13.53 0.37
CA ILE A 72 19.70 13.27 0.95
C ILE A 72 19.21 11.85 0.60
N MET A 73 19.36 11.40 -0.65
CA MET A 73 19.00 10.04 -1.06
C MET A 73 19.83 8.96 -0.36
N ASN A 74 21.13 9.22 -0.10
CA ASN A 74 21.99 8.30 0.63
C ASN A 74 21.59 8.19 2.11
N ILE A 75 21.37 9.33 2.78
CA ILE A 75 20.89 9.37 4.17
C ILE A 75 19.56 8.61 4.27
N MET A 76 18.65 8.83 3.33
CA MET A 76 17.37 8.14 3.28
C MET A 76 17.52 6.62 3.06
N ALA A 77 18.46 6.17 2.24
CA ALA A 77 18.71 4.75 2.05
C ALA A 77 19.22 4.09 3.33
N GLU A 78 20.10 4.76 4.06
CA GLU A 78 20.59 4.32 5.37
C GLU A 78 19.47 4.25 6.40
N GLU A 79 18.66 5.31 6.51
CA GLU A 79 17.51 5.34 7.41
C GLU A 79 16.47 4.27 7.04
N LEU A 80 16.30 3.93 5.77
CA LEU A 80 15.38 2.86 5.36
C LEU A 80 15.99 1.45 5.46
N HIS A 81 17.22 1.31 5.95
CA HIS A 81 17.97 0.05 6.00
C HIS A 81 18.06 -0.65 4.64
N LEU A 82 18.24 0.16 3.59
CA LEU A 82 18.34 -0.31 2.22
C LEU A 82 19.81 -0.36 1.78
N PRO A 83 20.18 -1.26 0.85
CA PRO A 83 21.51 -1.24 0.24
C PRO A 83 21.83 0.12 -0.38
N ARG A 84 23.11 0.51 -0.37
CA ARG A 84 23.55 1.77 -1.01
C ARG A 84 23.06 1.87 -2.44
N ARG A 85 22.61 3.07 -2.82
CA ARG A 85 22.07 3.34 -4.16
C ARG A 85 23.19 3.74 -5.11
N ILE A 86 23.24 3.11 -6.27
CA ILE A 86 24.21 3.43 -7.32
C ILE A 86 23.62 4.57 -8.15
N ILE A 87 24.11 5.79 -7.95
CA ILE A 87 23.59 7.00 -8.62
C ILE A 87 24.56 7.41 -9.72
N ILE A 88 24.14 7.26 -10.98
CA ILE A 88 24.93 7.55 -12.18
C ILE A 88 24.39 8.85 -12.81
N PRO A 89 25.13 9.98 -12.72
CA PRO A 89 24.71 11.24 -13.32
C PRO A 89 25.00 11.24 -14.84
N LEU A 90 23.99 11.50 -15.68
CA LEU A 90 24.14 11.65 -17.13
C LEU A 90 23.81 13.07 -17.61
N PRO A 91 24.54 13.59 -18.63
CA PRO A 91 24.33 14.93 -19.16
C PRO A 91 23.05 15.11 -19.99
N VAL A 92 22.47 14.04 -20.54
CA VAL A 92 21.45 14.12 -21.61
C VAL A 92 20.05 13.60 -21.20
N LEU A 93 19.72 13.54 -19.90
CA LEU A 93 18.32 13.34 -19.51
C LEU A 93 17.58 14.69 -19.57
N THR A 94 16.66 14.82 -20.52
CA THR A 94 15.76 15.96 -20.59
C THR A 94 14.73 15.91 -19.44
N PRO A 95 14.26 17.07 -18.93
CA PRO A 95 13.24 17.12 -17.87
C PRO A 95 11.98 16.29 -18.19
N LEU A 96 11.58 16.26 -19.46
CA LEU A 96 10.47 15.42 -19.93
C LEU A 96 10.69 13.94 -19.63
N LEU A 97 11.83 13.36 -20.03
CA LEU A 97 12.15 11.96 -19.76
C LEU A 97 12.21 11.66 -18.26
N SER A 98 12.76 12.59 -17.46
CA SER A 98 12.79 12.45 -16.00
C SER A 98 11.39 12.45 -15.37
N SER A 99 10.42 13.21 -15.90
CA SER A 99 9.03 13.22 -15.40
C SER A 99 8.28 11.92 -15.71
N TYR A 100 8.47 11.34 -16.90
CA TYR A 100 7.92 10.01 -17.24
C TYR A 100 8.50 8.93 -16.34
N TRP A 101 9.81 9.01 -16.08
CA TRP A 101 10.48 8.12 -15.15
C TRP A 101 9.90 8.24 -13.74
N ILE A 102 9.79 9.45 -13.19
CA ILE A 102 9.20 9.70 -11.86
C ILE A 102 7.77 9.16 -11.78
N HIS A 103 6.95 9.31 -12.81
CA HIS A 103 5.58 8.77 -12.81
C HIS A 103 5.53 7.24 -12.82
N LEU A 104 6.51 6.57 -13.44
CA LEU A 104 6.60 5.11 -13.39
C LEU A 104 6.97 4.60 -11.99
N VAL A 105 7.83 5.34 -11.29
CA VAL A 105 8.37 4.93 -9.99
C VAL A 105 7.66 5.56 -8.80
N THR A 106 6.76 6.51 -8.98
CA THR A 106 6.05 7.20 -7.90
C THR A 106 4.57 7.33 -8.24
N PRO A 107 3.65 7.30 -7.26
CA PRO A 107 2.21 7.46 -7.51
C PRO A 107 1.80 8.91 -7.80
N LEU A 108 2.74 9.83 -8.00
CA LEU A 108 2.46 11.23 -8.23
C LEU A 108 2.02 11.48 -9.68
N SER A 109 1.07 12.40 -9.84
CA SER A 109 0.65 12.85 -11.17
C SER A 109 1.80 13.55 -11.89
N LYS A 110 1.80 13.47 -13.23
CA LYS A 110 2.80 14.15 -14.06
C LYS A 110 2.78 15.66 -13.85
N ASP A 111 1.63 16.22 -13.51
CA ASP A 111 1.42 17.65 -13.29
C ASP A 111 2.14 18.18 -12.04
N ILE A 112 2.36 17.32 -11.03
CA ILE A 112 3.16 17.66 -9.84
C ILE A 112 4.62 17.30 -10.06
N ALA A 113 4.89 16.14 -10.68
CA ALA A 113 6.25 15.65 -10.86
C ALA A 113 7.09 16.54 -11.79
N ARG A 114 6.49 17.11 -12.85
CA ARG A 114 7.22 17.91 -13.84
C ARG A 114 7.71 19.26 -13.29
N PRO A 115 6.86 20.13 -12.70
CA PRO A 115 7.33 21.40 -12.14
C PRO A 115 8.36 21.21 -11.02
N LEU A 116 8.18 20.17 -10.19
CA LEU A 116 9.16 19.81 -9.17
C LEU A 116 10.50 19.44 -9.80
N ALA A 117 10.52 18.53 -10.78
CA ALA A 117 11.74 18.12 -11.48
C ALA A 117 12.45 19.28 -12.20
N GLU A 118 11.69 20.23 -12.76
CA GLU A 118 12.24 21.46 -13.34
C GLU A 118 12.87 22.35 -12.25
N GLY A 119 12.21 22.48 -11.09
CA GLY A 119 12.70 23.22 -9.93
C GLY A 119 13.97 22.65 -9.29
N LEU A 120 14.18 21.32 -9.32
CA LEU A 120 15.36 20.65 -8.73
C LEU A 120 16.70 21.11 -9.34
N LYS A 121 16.67 21.73 -10.53
CA LYS A 121 17.87 22.28 -11.17
C LYS A 121 18.43 23.50 -10.45
N ASN A 122 17.58 24.25 -9.75
CA ASN A 122 17.94 25.50 -9.12
C ASN A 122 18.39 25.27 -7.67
N PRO A 123 19.47 25.92 -7.20
CA PRO A 123 19.81 25.93 -5.78
C PRO A 123 18.65 26.45 -4.93
N VAL A 124 18.26 25.69 -3.91
CA VAL A 124 17.20 26.08 -2.95
C VAL A 124 17.81 26.16 -1.56
N VAL A 125 18.55 27.25 -1.32
CA VAL A 125 19.24 27.56 -0.06
C VAL A 125 18.72 28.91 0.43
N ALA A 126 18.43 29.02 1.72
CA ALA A 126 17.96 30.27 2.33
C ALA A 126 19.03 31.36 2.15
N ARG A 127 18.60 32.55 1.76
CA ARG A 127 19.49 33.71 1.52
C ARG A 127 19.61 34.60 2.74
N GLU A 128 18.70 34.45 3.70
CA GLU A 128 18.67 35.15 4.97
C GLU A 128 18.18 34.20 6.06
N ASP A 129 18.50 34.53 7.32
CA ASP A 129 18.23 33.68 8.47
C ASP A 129 17.63 34.45 9.65
N SER A 130 17.15 35.69 9.43
CA SER A 130 16.74 36.59 10.51
C SER A 130 15.58 36.03 11.35
N ILE A 131 14.74 35.19 10.72
CA ILE A 131 13.64 34.49 11.39
C ILE A 131 14.11 33.56 12.52
N THR A 132 15.34 33.03 12.45
CA THR A 132 15.91 32.15 13.49
C THR A 132 16.12 32.87 14.82
N LYS A 133 16.33 34.19 14.78
CA LYS A 133 16.49 35.04 15.96
C LYS A 133 15.15 35.46 16.56
N ILE A 134 14.15 35.66 15.71
CA ILE A 134 12.80 36.09 16.11
C ILE A 134 12.01 34.92 16.70
N ILE A 135 12.15 33.73 16.11
CA ILE A 135 11.47 32.50 16.52
C ILE A 135 12.54 31.41 16.69
N PRO A 136 13.27 31.43 17.82
CA PRO A 136 14.30 30.43 18.08
C PRO A 136 13.67 29.06 18.29
N GLN A 137 14.23 28.05 17.63
CA GLN A 137 13.82 26.66 17.76
C GLN A 137 14.98 25.73 17.43
N GLU A 138 14.93 24.51 17.95
CA GLU A 138 15.84 23.44 17.56
C GLU A 138 15.44 22.91 16.17
N LEU A 139 16.31 23.10 15.19
CA LEU A 139 16.08 22.64 13.82
C LEU A 139 16.55 21.19 13.67
N LEU A 140 15.67 20.33 13.18
CA LEU A 140 16.03 18.94 12.93
C LEU A 140 16.97 18.84 11.73
N THR A 141 18.02 18.03 11.87
CA THR A 141 18.85 17.57 10.76
C THR A 141 18.00 16.80 9.75
N VAL A 142 18.49 16.65 8.52
CA VAL A 142 17.85 15.86 7.48
C VAL A 142 17.61 14.43 7.94
N ARG A 143 18.58 13.83 8.65
CA ARG A 143 18.44 12.48 9.20
C ARG A 143 17.31 12.39 10.24
N GLU A 144 17.28 13.32 11.18
CA GLU A 144 16.24 13.36 12.22
C GLU A 144 14.86 13.63 11.62
N ALA A 145 14.77 14.53 10.63
CA ALA A 145 13.53 14.81 9.91
C ALA A 145 13.00 13.59 9.16
N ILE A 146 13.87 12.83 8.50
CA ILE A 146 13.52 11.54 7.85
C ILE A 146 13.03 10.54 8.89
N LYS A 147 13.75 10.40 10.02
CA LYS A 147 13.38 9.48 11.11
C LYS A 147 12.03 9.85 11.72
N ALA A 148 11.77 11.13 11.98
CA ALA A 148 10.50 11.63 12.51
C ALA A 148 9.35 11.46 11.51
N ALA A 149 9.59 11.64 10.20
CA ALA A 149 8.61 11.35 9.17
C ALA A 149 8.24 9.85 9.14
N ARG A 150 9.21 8.98 9.45
CA ARG A 150 9.03 7.53 9.50
C ARG A 150 8.35 7.04 10.78
N SER A 151 8.65 7.64 11.94
CA SER A 151 8.03 7.24 13.21
C SER A 151 6.52 7.45 13.17
N LYS A 152 6.00 8.51 12.54
CA LYS A 152 4.55 8.63 12.31
C LYS A 152 3.95 7.54 11.42
N THR A 153 4.73 6.93 10.52
CA THR A 153 4.30 5.77 9.71
C THR A 153 4.47 4.45 10.46
N ALA A 154 5.40 4.37 11.42
CA ALA A 154 5.77 3.15 12.15
C ALA A 154 5.10 3.02 13.53
N ASP A 155 4.80 4.13 14.22
CA ASP A 155 4.12 4.23 15.52
C ASP A 155 2.61 3.89 15.43
N GLY A 156 2.18 3.33 14.30
CA GLY A 156 1.03 2.43 14.21
C GLY A 156 1.31 1.04 14.83
N GLN A 157 2.29 0.91 15.73
CA GLN A 157 2.46 -0.27 16.60
C GLN A 157 1.40 -0.27 17.70
N VAL A 158 0.15 -0.43 17.28
CA VAL A 158 -0.82 -1.19 18.05
C VAL A 158 -0.87 -2.55 17.37
N GLU A 159 -0.41 -3.58 18.07
CA GLU A 159 -0.80 -4.96 17.75
C GLU A 159 -2.32 -4.98 17.60
N THR A 160 -2.78 -5.33 16.40
CA THR A 160 -4.16 -5.33 15.87
C THR A 160 -4.53 -4.13 14.97
N SER A 161 -4.83 -4.46 13.71
CA SER A 161 -5.76 -3.74 12.84
C SER A 161 -5.39 -2.38 12.21
N TRP A 162 -4.13 -2.12 11.81
CA TRP A 162 -3.81 -0.86 11.10
C TRP A 162 -3.16 -0.97 9.72
N SER A 163 -2.85 -2.17 9.23
CA SER A 163 -2.47 -2.33 7.80
C SER A 163 -3.62 -2.05 6.81
N MET A 164 -4.76 -1.53 7.29
CA MET A 164 -6.03 -1.40 6.56
C MET A 164 -6.71 -0.03 6.68
N ALA A 165 -6.16 0.92 7.45
CA ALA A 165 -6.60 2.30 7.29
C ALA A 165 -6.06 2.78 5.94
N GLY A 166 -6.97 3.19 5.06
CA GLY A 166 -6.62 3.89 3.83
C GLY A 166 -5.87 5.19 4.11
N PRO A 167 -5.64 6.03 3.09
CA PRO A 167 -5.06 7.36 3.30
C PRO A 167 -5.81 8.10 4.43
N ILE A 168 -5.06 8.80 5.28
CA ILE A 168 -5.63 9.64 6.33
C ILE A 168 -6.52 10.70 5.66
N GLU A 169 -7.72 10.92 6.19
CA GLU A 169 -8.65 11.92 5.65
C GLU A 169 -7.99 13.31 5.67
N GLY A 170 -7.80 13.92 4.49
CA GLY A 170 -7.08 15.18 4.31
C GLY A 170 -5.64 15.05 3.79
N ASP A 171 -4.98 13.89 3.91
CA ASP A 171 -3.67 13.65 3.31
C ASP A 171 -3.80 13.45 1.78
N PRO A 172 -2.83 13.92 0.98
CA PRO A 172 -2.85 13.66 -0.45
C PRO A 172 -2.73 12.15 -0.74
N HIS A 173 -3.36 11.68 -1.82
CA HIS A 173 -3.35 10.26 -2.23
C HIS A 173 -1.94 9.66 -2.43
N TRP A 174 -0.89 10.47 -2.59
CA TRP A 174 0.50 10.00 -2.70
C TRP A 174 1.19 9.70 -1.36
N ALA A 175 0.61 10.15 -0.25
CA ALA A 175 1.11 9.89 1.11
C ALA A 175 0.89 8.40 1.51
N GLY A 176 1.82 7.80 2.25
CA GLY A 176 1.62 6.48 2.87
C GLY A 176 1.96 5.24 2.05
N GLY A 177 2.38 5.37 0.78
CA GLY A 177 2.75 4.22 -0.08
C GLY A 177 1.79 4.02 -1.25
N THR A 178 2.28 3.45 -2.36
CA THR A 178 1.39 3.07 -3.47
C THR A 178 0.64 1.81 -3.09
N VAL A 179 -0.69 1.84 -3.19
CA VAL A 179 -1.53 0.65 -3.09
C VAL A 179 -2.27 0.51 -4.41
N PHE A 180 -2.00 -0.57 -5.14
CA PHE A 180 -2.79 -0.91 -6.31
C PHE A 180 -4.11 -1.54 -5.87
N LYS A 181 -5.20 -1.23 -6.57
CA LYS A 181 -6.54 -1.73 -6.30
C LYS A 181 -7.16 -2.32 -7.57
N ASP A 182 -7.82 -3.46 -7.43
CA ASP A 182 -8.75 -4.03 -8.40
C ASP A 182 -10.09 -4.24 -7.68
N GLU A 183 -11.08 -3.43 -8.06
CA GLU A 183 -12.42 -3.41 -7.46
C GLU A 183 -13.44 -3.97 -8.43
N ARG A 184 -14.27 -4.89 -7.95
CA ARG A 184 -15.30 -5.55 -8.75
C ARG A 184 -16.55 -5.75 -7.94
N GLU A 185 -17.69 -5.62 -8.59
CA GLU A 185 -19.00 -5.70 -7.95
C GLU A 185 -19.91 -6.62 -8.75
N ILE A 186 -20.74 -7.38 -8.05
CA ILE A 186 -21.77 -8.22 -8.66
C ILE A 186 -23.03 -8.21 -7.79
N ARG A 187 -24.19 -8.18 -8.44
CA ARG A 187 -25.48 -8.35 -7.78
C ARG A 187 -25.77 -9.84 -7.56
N VAL A 188 -26.14 -10.17 -6.32
CA VAL A 188 -26.46 -11.54 -5.89
C VAL A 188 -27.88 -11.57 -5.35
N ASN A 189 -28.69 -12.50 -5.84
CA ASN A 189 -30.07 -12.69 -5.41
C ASN A 189 -30.12 -13.63 -4.20
N ALA A 190 -29.45 -13.25 -3.12
CA ALA A 190 -29.40 -13.99 -1.87
C ALA A 190 -29.29 -13.03 -0.67
N PRO A 191 -29.79 -13.42 0.51
CA PRO A 191 -29.62 -12.63 1.72
C PRO A 191 -28.14 -12.57 2.17
N PRO A 192 -27.76 -11.56 2.97
CA PRO A 192 -26.36 -11.35 3.36
C PRO A 192 -25.69 -12.56 4.02
N HIS A 193 -26.43 -13.33 4.84
CA HIS A 193 -25.90 -14.52 5.50
C HIS A 193 -25.50 -15.63 4.52
N ALA A 194 -26.27 -15.83 3.44
CA ALA A 194 -25.98 -16.84 2.43
C ALA A 194 -24.73 -16.46 1.61
N ILE A 195 -24.56 -15.16 1.33
CA ILE A 195 -23.36 -14.63 0.67
C ILE A 195 -22.15 -14.78 1.60
N PHE A 196 -22.30 -14.41 2.86
CA PHE A 196 -21.22 -14.52 3.84
C PHE A 196 -20.79 -15.98 4.05
N GLN A 197 -21.74 -16.91 4.07
CA GLN A 197 -21.44 -18.34 4.10
C GLN A 197 -20.70 -18.79 2.82
N ALA A 198 -21.15 -18.38 1.63
CA ALA A 198 -20.47 -18.71 0.38
C ALA A 198 -19.03 -18.15 0.29
N VAL A 199 -18.81 -16.93 0.76
CA VAL A 199 -17.47 -16.32 0.91
C VAL A 199 -16.65 -17.09 1.94
N SER A 200 -17.28 -17.50 3.04
CA SER A 200 -16.65 -18.30 4.10
C SER A 200 -16.23 -19.70 3.63
N LEU A 201 -16.80 -20.21 2.53
CA LEU A 201 -16.45 -21.49 1.92
C LEU A 201 -15.28 -21.40 0.93
N LEU A 202 -14.71 -20.22 0.67
CA LEU A 202 -13.55 -20.06 -0.22
C LEU A 202 -12.31 -20.84 0.28
N GLY A 203 -11.64 -21.60 -0.59
CA GLY A 203 -10.43 -22.36 -0.26
C GLY A 203 -10.71 -23.74 0.37
N GLY A 204 -9.66 -24.54 0.60
CA GLY A 204 -9.82 -25.94 1.04
C GLY A 204 -10.49 -26.84 -0.02
N GLU A 205 -11.32 -27.80 0.40
CA GLU A 205 -11.95 -28.79 -0.50
C GLU A 205 -12.92 -28.18 -1.54
N HIS A 206 -13.52 -27.03 -1.22
CA HIS A 206 -14.42 -26.30 -2.13
C HIS A 206 -13.65 -25.49 -3.20
N GLY A 207 -12.35 -25.24 -2.98
CA GLY A 207 -11.49 -24.47 -3.87
C GLY A 207 -11.89 -22.99 -4.00
N TRP A 208 -11.34 -22.31 -5.00
CA TRP A 208 -11.53 -20.86 -5.22
C TRP A 208 -12.59 -20.53 -6.28
N TYR A 209 -13.53 -21.47 -6.51
CA TYR A 209 -14.61 -21.46 -7.52
C TYR A 209 -14.19 -21.29 -9.00
N SER A 210 -13.07 -20.66 -9.32
CA SER A 210 -12.54 -20.46 -10.68
C SER A 210 -11.03 -20.69 -10.77
N ALA A 211 -10.54 -20.96 -11.98
CA ALA A 211 -9.13 -21.03 -12.34
C ALA A 211 -8.29 -21.95 -11.43
N LYS A 212 -8.81 -23.15 -11.13
CA LYS A 212 -8.15 -24.17 -10.28
C LYS A 212 -6.68 -24.42 -10.70
N TYR A 213 -6.39 -24.40 -11.99
CA TYR A 213 -5.03 -24.55 -12.53
C TYR A 213 -4.10 -23.35 -12.22
N LEU A 214 -4.60 -22.11 -12.28
CA LEU A 214 -3.79 -20.92 -11.95
C LEU A 214 -3.46 -20.87 -10.46
N TRP A 215 -4.43 -21.22 -9.61
CA TRP A 215 -4.21 -21.33 -8.18
C TRP A 215 -3.30 -22.50 -7.82
N GLY A 216 -3.44 -23.63 -8.50
CA GLY A 216 -2.52 -24.78 -8.38
C GLY A 216 -1.09 -24.43 -8.76
N LEU A 217 -0.90 -23.77 -9.91
CA LEU A 217 0.40 -23.27 -10.37
C LEU A 217 0.99 -22.26 -9.37
N ARG A 218 0.17 -21.33 -8.87
CA ARG A 218 0.62 -20.33 -7.91
C ARG A 218 1.00 -20.96 -6.57
N GLY A 219 0.22 -21.91 -6.07
CA GLY A 219 0.52 -22.66 -4.84
C GLY A 219 1.79 -23.50 -4.97
N TRP A 220 2.05 -24.05 -6.17
CA TRP A 220 3.31 -24.75 -6.47
C TRP A 220 4.50 -23.79 -6.50
N MET A 221 4.37 -22.64 -7.16
CA MET A 221 5.42 -21.60 -7.19
C MET A 221 5.75 -21.09 -5.78
N ASP A 222 4.74 -20.86 -4.94
CA ASP A 222 4.93 -20.43 -3.56
C ASP A 222 5.72 -21.47 -2.75
N ARG A 223 5.37 -22.75 -2.91
CA ARG A 223 6.09 -23.86 -2.27
C ARG A 223 7.55 -23.96 -2.71
N LEU A 224 7.85 -23.73 -3.99
CA LEU A 224 9.23 -23.72 -4.50
C LEU A 224 10.10 -22.63 -3.86
N VAL A 225 9.51 -21.49 -3.49
CA VAL A 225 10.23 -20.40 -2.81
C VAL A 225 10.15 -20.55 -1.28
N GLY A 226 9.61 -21.68 -0.78
CA GLY A 226 9.49 -21.99 0.65
C GLY A 226 8.35 -21.25 1.36
N GLY A 227 7.27 -20.92 0.65
CA GLY A 227 6.01 -20.45 1.21
C GLY A 227 5.06 -21.61 1.57
N PRO A 228 3.94 -21.31 2.25
CA PRO A 228 3.01 -22.32 2.77
C PRO A 228 2.29 -23.15 1.69
N GLY A 229 2.16 -22.64 0.45
CA GLY A 229 1.41 -23.29 -0.62
C GLY A 229 -0.09 -23.44 -0.31
N LEU A 230 -0.78 -24.35 -1.02
CA LEU A 230 -2.22 -24.65 -0.87
C LEU A 230 -2.55 -25.67 0.26
N ARG A 231 -1.60 -26.01 1.14
CA ARG A 231 -1.68 -27.20 1.99
C ARG A 231 -2.11 -26.95 3.44
N ARG A 232 -2.57 -25.75 3.80
CA ARG A 232 -3.09 -25.48 5.14
C ARG A 232 -4.60 -25.69 5.16
N GLY A 233 -5.02 -26.80 5.77
CA GLY A 233 -6.43 -27.11 6.02
C GLY A 233 -7.03 -26.21 7.11
N ARG A 234 -8.36 -26.22 7.19
CA ARG A 234 -9.15 -25.50 8.20
C ARG A 234 -9.18 -26.25 9.54
N LEU A 235 -9.31 -25.52 10.65
CA LEU A 235 -9.67 -26.09 11.95
C LEU A 235 -11.17 -26.44 12.03
N HIS A 236 -12.04 -25.62 11.42
CA HIS A 236 -13.47 -25.89 11.27
C HIS A 236 -13.93 -25.68 9.81
N PRO A 237 -14.73 -26.59 9.23
CA PRO A 237 -15.20 -26.47 7.84
C PRO A 237 -16.08 -25.23 7.59
N ASP A 238 -16.88 -24.83 8.58
CA ASP A 238 -18.01 -23.90 8.38
C ASP A 238 -17.97 -22.63 9.24
N ARG A 239 -16.99 -22.49 10.14
CA ARG A 239 -16.87 -21.32 11.04
C ARG A 239 -15.50 -20.68 10.85
N LEU A 240 -15.50 -19.50 10.22
CA LEU A 240 -14.31 -18.68 10.07
C LEU A 240 -14.09 -17.77 11.28
N GLY A 241 -12.93 -17.91 11.89
CA GLY A 241 -12.45 -17.06 12.99
C GLY A 241 -11.39 -16.05 12.56
N TYR A 242 -11.25 -14.95 13.30
CA TYR A 242 -10.10 -14.06 13.14
C TYR A 242 -8.78 -14.83 13.30
N GLY A 243 -7.82 -14.60 12.41
CA GLY A 243 -6.52 -15.26 12.45
C GLY A 243 -6.46 -16.65 11.81
N GLU A 244 -7.59 -17.22 11.40
CA GLU A 244 -7.61 -18.52 10.71
C GLU A 244 -6.98 -18.45 9.32
N ALA A 245 -6.36 -19.56 8.91
CA ALA A 245 -5.75 -19.69 7.60
C ALA A 245 -6.74 -20.28 6.59
N LEU A 246 -6.83 -19.63 5.42
CA LEU A 246 -7.56 -20.07 4.23
C LEU A 246 -6.53 -20.32 3.12
N ASP A 247 -5.99 -21.53 3.07
CA ASP A 247 -4.84 -21.90 2.23
C ASP A 247 -3.61 -21.00 2.51
N PHE A 248 -3.36 -20.03 1.62
CA PHE A 248 -2.29 -19.03 1.71
C PHE A 248 -2.80 -17.64 2.10
N TRP A 249 -4.03 -17.54 2.58
CA TRP A 249 -4.59 -16.33 3.17
C TRP A 249 -4.79 -16.50 4.67
N ARG A 250 -4.78 -15.38 5.39
CA ARG A 250 -5.14 -15.31 6.81
C ARG A 250 -6.29 -14.34 6.97
N VAL A 251 -7.30 -14.72 7.76
CA VAL A 251 -8.37 -13.80 8.15
C VAL A 251 -7.79 -12.72 9.05
N VAL A 252 -7.93 -11.47 8.65
CA VAL A 252 -7.47 -10.30 9.41
C VAL A 252 -8.59 -9.32 9.74
N GLY A 253 -9.82 -9.60 9.30
CA GLY A 253 -11.01 -8.83 9.64
C GLY A 253 -12.25 -9.64 9.29
N ILE A 254 -13.24 -9.64 10.18
CA ILE A 254 -14.48 -10.37 9.99
C ILE A 254 -15.63 -9.62 10.69
N GLU A 255 -16.60 -9.19 9.91
CA GLU A 255 -17.89 -8.72 10.40
C GLU A 255 -18.97 -9.59 9.78
N ARG A 256 -19.66 -10.35 10.64
CA ARG A 256 -20.64 -11.34 10.19
C ARG A 256 -21.71 -10.69 9.31
N ASP A 257 -21.96 -11.32 8.16
CA ASP A 257 -22.94 -10.89 7.16
C ASP A 257 -22.67 -9.52 6.51
N LYS A 258 -21.49 -8.94 6.74
CA LYS A 258 -21.11 -7.62 6.21
C LYS A 258 -19.78 -7.62 5.49
N SER A 259 -18.72 -8.14 6.10
CA SER A 259 -17.38 -8.07 5.50
C SER A 259 -16.46 -9.19 5.94
N LEU A 260 -15.57 -9.58 5.03
CA LEU A 260 -14.46 -10.51 5.30
C LEU A 260 -13.20 -9.96 4.66
N MET A 261 -12.12 -9.91 5.43
CA MET A 261 -10.82 -9.43 4.96
C MET A 261 -9.73 -10.47 5.18
N LEU A 262 -9.03 -10.76 4.07
CA LEU A 262 -8.04 -11.82 3.95
C LEU A 262 -6.69 -11.20 3.59
N ARG A 263 -5.64 -11.51 4.34
CA ARG A 263 -4.26 -11.10 4.05
C ARG A 263 -3.49 -12.26 3.47
N ALA A 264 -2.78 -12.05 2.36
CA ALA A 264 -1.95 -13.09 1.77
C ALA A 264 -0.71 -13.36 2.64
N GLU A 265 -0.44 -14.65 2.90
CA GLU A 265 0.76 -15.15 3.57
C GLU A 265 1.82 -15.69 2.60
N MET A 266 1.45 -15.89 1.33
CA MET A 266 2.37 -16.34 0.29
C MET A 266 3.54 -15.38 0.10
N LYS A 267 4.69 -15.91 -0.33
CA LYS A 267 5.86 -15.10 -0.67
C LYS A 267 5.58 -14.31 -1.94
N LEU A 268 5.36 -13.02 -1.74
CA LEU A 268 5.11 -12.03 -2.78
C LEU A 268 6.12 -10.88 -2.62
N PRO A 269 6.52 -10.22 -3.72
CA PRO A 269 7.28 -8.97 -3.65
C PRO A 269 6.37 -7.79 -3.23
N GLY A 270 5.61 -7.96 -2.15
CA GLY A 270 4.60 -7.01 -1.69
C GLY A 270 3.70 -7.60 -0.60
N VAL A 271 2.69 -6.84 -0.19
CA VAL A 271 1.61 -7.28 0.71
C VAL A 271 0.31 -7.25 -0.06
N ALA A 272 -0.42 -8.37 -0.11
CA ALA A 272 -1.73 -8.45 -0.75
C ALA A 272 -2.83 -8.64 0.29
N VAL A 273 -3.96 -7.98 0.08
CA VAL A 273 -5.18 -8.10 0.87
C VAL A 273 -6.35 -8.26 -0.09
N LEU A 274 -7.26 -9.18 0.23
CA LEU A 274 -8.51 -9.39 -0.49
C LEU A 274 -9.65 -9.13 0.49
N GLU A 275 -10.54 -8.23 0.13
CA GLU A 275 -11.67 -7.80 0.95
C GLU A 275 -12.97 -8.07 0.22
N PHE A 276 -13.96 -8.58 0.95
CA PHE A 276 -15.33 -8.76 0.50
C PHE A 276 -16.24 -7.88 1.36
N CYS A 277 -17.08 -7.08 0.72
CA CYS A 277 -18.10 -6.26 1.37
C CYS A 277 -19.47 -6.61 0.81
N ILE A 278 -20.43 -6.86 1.70
CA ILE A 278 -21.80 -7.23 1.37
C ILE A 278 -22.69 -6.04 1.72
N GLN A 279 -23.32 -5.46 0.71
CA GLN A 279 -24.21 -4.32 0.86
C GLN A 279 -25.64 -4.75 0.52
N PRO A 280 -26.59 -4.71 1.46
CA PRO A 280 -28.00 -4.94 1.15
C PRO A 280 -28.50 -3.89 0.15
N THR A 281 -29.36 -4.30 -0.77
CA THR A 281 -30.09 -3.35 -1.63
C THR A 281 -31.54 -3.19 -1.15
N ASP A 282 -32.18 -2.06 -1.47
CA ASP A 282 -33.55 -1.74 -1.03
C ASP A 282 -34.62 -2.75 -1.51
N GLN A 283 -34.27 -3.63 -2.45
CA GLN A 283 -35.13 -4.71 -2.92
C GLN A 283 -34.90 -5.97 -2.07
N ASN A 284 -35.95 -6.48 -1.42
CA ASN A 284 -35.90 -7.66 -0.56
C ASN A 284 -35.12 -8.82 -1.21
N ALA A 285 -34.18 -9.38 -0.44
CA ALA A 285 -33.31 -10.53 -0.78
C ALA A 285 -32.26 -10.31 -1.90
N CYS A 286 -31.95 -9.08 -2.30
CA CYS A 286 -30.82 -8.77 -3.17
C CYS A 286 -29.70 -8.05 -2.40
N CYS A 287 -28.45 -8.43 -2.66
CA CYS A 287 -27.27 -7.71 -2.16
C CYS A 287 -26.30 -7.39 -3.30
N ASN A 288 -25.56 -6.30 -3.15
CA ASN A 288 -24.35 -6.04 -3.93
C ASN A 288 -23.15 -6.62 -3.18
N LEU A 289 -22.44 -7.56 -3.82
CA LEU A 289 -21.18 -8.09 -3.32
C LEU A 289 -20.03 -7.35 -4.00
N LYS A 290 -19.25 -6.63 -3.21
CA LYS A 290 -18.03 -5.96 -3.64
C LYS A 290 -16.81 -6.76 -3.24
N GLN A 291 -15.92 -7.00 -4.18
CA GLN A 291 -14.62 -7.63 -3.97
C GLN A 291 -13.51 -6.62 -4.30
N ILE A 292 -12.59 -6.43 -3.37
CA ILE A 292 -11.50 -5.45 -3.46
C ILE A 292 -10.18 -6.18 -3.24
N ALA A 293 -9.37 -6.30 -4.29
CA ALA A 293 -7.99 -6.75 -4.16
C ALA A 293 -7.06 -5.55 -4.02
N LYS A 294 -6.36 -5.45 -2.88
CA LYS A 294 -5.38 -4.40 -2.57
C LYS A 294 -3.98 -5.01 -2.60
N PHE A 295 -3.03 -4.34 -3.25
CA PHE A 295 -1.64 -4.78 -3.27
C PHE A 295 -0.67 -3.63 -3.05
N GLN A 296 0.13 -3.73 -2.00
CA GLN A 296 1.22 -2.80 -1.70
C GLN A 296 2.54 -3.41 -2.18
N PRO A 297 3.11 -2.95 -3.31
CA PRO A 297 4.34 -3.49 -3.88
C PRO A 297 5.55 -3.15 -3.01
N LYS A 298 6.49 -4.09 -2.89
CA LYS A 298 7.84 -3.84 -2.37
C LYS A 298 8.82 -3.67 -3.53
N GLY A 299 9.35 -2.46 -3.69
CA GLY A 299 10.31 -2.13 -4.74
C GLY A 299 9.75 -2.27 -6.16
N LEU A 300 10.64 -2.28 -7.17
CA LEU A 300 10.26 -2.45 -8.58
C LEU A 300 9.70 -3.84 -8.89
N LEU A 301 10.25 -4.90 -8.29
CA LEU A 301 9.78 -6.26 -8.51
C LEU A 301 8.31 -6.44 -8.10
N GLY A 302 7.86 -5.74 -7.05
CA GLY A 302 6.46 -5.69 -6.67
C GLY A 302 5.57 -5.08 -7.75
N ILE A 303 5.99 -3.96 -8.33
CA ILE A 303 5.24 -3.29 -9.39
C ILE A 303 5.17 -4.17 -10.63
N LEU A 304 6.31 -4.74 -11.05
CA LEU A 304 6.37 -5.66 -12.18
C LEU A 304 5.46 -6.88 -11.96
N TYR A 305 5.49 -7.44 -10.74
CA TYR A 305 4.62 -8.55 -10.35
C TYR A 305 3.14 -8.17 -10.49
N TRP A 306 2.73 -7.01 -9.97
CA TRP A 306 1.35 -6.56 -10.08
C TRP A 306 0.88 -6.51 -11.54
N TYR A 307 1.65 -5.86 -12.42
CA TYR A 307 1.28 -5.74 -13.82
C TYR A 307 1.34 -7.07 -14.58
N SER A 308 2.21 -8.00 -14.20
CA SER A 308 2.28 -9.32 -14.84
C SER A 308 1.07 -10.21 -14.47
N VAL A 309 0.52 -10.06 -13.25
CA VAL A 309 -0.65 -10.83 -12.81
C VAL A 309 -1.99 -10.18 -13.15
N LEU A 310 -1.99 -8.87 -13.48
CA LEU A 310 -3.20 -8.09 -13.76
C LEU A 310 -4.12 -8.71 -14.84
N PRO A 311 -3.63 -9.25 -15.97
CA PRO A 311 -4.50 -9.90 -16.95
C PRO A 311 -5.22 -11.13 -16.38
N PHE A 312 -4.56 -11.87 -15.47
CA PHE A 312 -5.12 -13.05 -14.83
C PHE A 312 -6.16 -12.68 -13.76
N HIS A 313 -6.03 -11.51 -13.12
CA HIS A 313 -7.07 -11.00 -12.22
C HIS A 313 -8.42 -10.94 -12.92
N HIS A 314 -8.48 -10.57 -14.21
CA HIS A 314 -9.72 -10.58 -14.98
C HIS A 314 -10.48 -11.91 -14.85
N PHE A 315 -9.80 -13.02 -15.14
CA PHE A 315 -10.40 -14.35 -15.11
C PHE A 315 -10.63 -14.89 -13.70
N VAL A 316 -9.65 -14.69 -12.81
CA VAL A 316 -9.67 -15.22 -11.44
C VAL A 316 -10.74 -14.55 -10.60
N PHE A 317 -10.75 -13.21 -10.53
CA PHE A 317 -11.67 -12.48 -9.67
C PHE A 317 -13.09 -12.46 -10.19
N ARG A 318 -13.29 -12.43 -11.51
CA ARG A 318 -14.62 -12.56 -12.09
C ARG A 318 -15.22 -13.93 -11.79
N GLY A 319 -14.47 -15.00 -12.03
CA GLY A 319 -14.96 -16.34 -11.73
C GLY A 319 -15.14 -16.61 -10.24
N MET A 320 -14.37 -15.96 -9.36
CA MET A 320 -14.58 -16.02 -7.92
C MET A 320 -15.92 -15.39 -7.53
N LEU A 321 -16.22 -14.19 -8.02
CA LEU A 321 -17.49 -13.51 -7.80
C LEU A 321 -18.69 -14.31 -8.34
N GLU A 322 -18.59 -14.85 -9.57
CA GLU A 322 -19.63 -15.67 -10.18
C GLU A 322 -19.85 -16.99 -9.40
N GLY A 323 -18.77 -17.58 -8.88
CA GLY A 323 -18.82 -18.75 -8.02
C GLY A 323 -19.51 -18.49 -6.68
N ILE A 324 -19.13 -17.41 -6.00
CA ILE A 324 -19.76 -16.97 -4.75
C ILE A 324 -21.25 -16.70 -4.99
N LYS A 325 -21.60 -16.00 -6.07
CA LYS A 325 -23.00 -15.74 -6.45
C LYS A 325 -23.79 -17.05 -6.57
N THR A 326 -23.27 -17.99 -7.37
CA THR A 326 -23.94 -19.28 -7.63
C THR A 326 -24.13 -20.06 -6.34
N GLN A 327 -23.12 -20.09 -5.46
CA GLN A 327 -23.20 -20.81 -4.20
C GLN A 327 -24.15 -20.13 -3.21
N ALA A 328 -24.13 -18.80 -3.11
CA ALA A 328 -25.03 -18.05 -2.25
C ALA A 328 -26.50 -18.21 -2.66
N GLU A 329 -26.79 -18.20 -3.97
CA GLU A 329 -28.13 -18.42 -4.50
C GLU A 329 -28.62 -19.86 -4.22
N LYS A 330 -27.73 -20.86 -4.27
CA LYS A 330 -28.06 -22.25 -3.86
C LYS A 330 -28.34 -22.39 -2.36
N ILE A 331 -27.53 -21.76 -1.52
CA ILE A 331 -27.75 -21.72 -0.06
C ILE A 331 -29.11 -21.07 0.23
N SER A 332 -29.44 -19.98 -0.49
CA SER A 332 -30.72 -19.29 -0.35
C SER A 332 -31.91 -20.10 -0.85
N SER A 333 -31.74 -20.95 -1.88
CA SER A 333 -32.81 -21.77 -2.45
C SER A 333 -33.01 -23.12 -1.74
N GLY A 334 -32.16 -23.45 -0.75
CA GLY A 334 -32.25 -24.68 0.04
C GLY A 334 -31.74 -25.94 -0.66
N GLN A 335 -30.96 -25.82 -1.75
CA GLN A 335 -30.38 -26.96 -2.46
C GLN A 335 -28.95 -27.27 -1.96
N GLU A 336 -28.90 -28.17 -0.96
CA GLU A 336 -27.80 -29.01 -0.40
C GLU A 336 -26.73 -28.44 0.57
N HIS A 337 -26.74 -29.02 1.77
CA HIS A 337 -25.53 -29.54 2.44
C HIS A 337 -25.05 -30.79 1.70
N PRO A 338 -23.75 -30.95 1.37
CA PRO A 338 -23.20 -32.29 1.17
C PRO A 338 -23.05 -32.93 2.55
N THR A 339 -23.90 -33.90 2.88
CA THR A 339 -23.67 -34.81 4.01
C THR A 339 -22.34 -35.55 3.79
N PRO A 340 -21.43 -35.58 4.77
CA PRO A 340 -20.27 -36.46 4.69
C PRO A 340 -20.76 -37.90 4.64
N ASN A 341 -20.16 -38.70 3.74
CA ASN A 341 -20.40 -40.12 3.62
C ASN A 341 -20.33 -40.79 5.01
N PRO A 342 -21.31 -41.62 5.42
CA PRO A 342 -21.17 -42.38 6.65
C PRO A 342 -19.93 -43.27 6.54
N LEU A 343 -19.06 -43.22 7.55
CA LEU A 343 -17.93 -44.14 7.68
C LEU A 343 -18.46 -45.59 7.62
N PRO A 344 -17.79 -46.53 6.92
CA PRO A 344 -18.18 -47.92 6.94
C PRO A 344 -18.10 -48.47 8.36
N GLU A 345 -19.17 -49.14 8.80
CA GLU A 345 -19.24 -49.80 10.12
C GLU A 345 -18.08 -50.79 10.29
N PRO A 346 -17.51 -50.90 11.50
CA PRO A 346 -16.53 -51.94 11.78
C PRO A 346 -17.22 -53.30 11.77
N THR A 347 -16.91 -54.11 10.77
CA THR A 347 -17.22 -55.54 10.75
C THR A 347 -16.55 -56.22 11.94
N HIS A 348 -17.35 -56.64 12.92
CA HIS A 348 -16.92 -57.58 13.95
C HIS A 348 -16.81 -58.97 13.32
N HIS A 349 -15.58 -59.49 13.25
CA HIS A 349 -15.29 -60.91 13.16
C HIS A 349 -14.27 -61.29 14.23
#